data_AF-A0A7V3WCJ1-F1
#
_entry.id   AF-A0A7V3WCJ1-F1
#
_cell.length_a   1.000
_cell.length_b   1.000
_cell.length_c   1.000
_cell.angle_alpha   90.00
_cell.angle_beta   90.00
_cell.angle_gamma   90.00
#
_symmetry.space_group_name_H-M   'P 1'
#
loop_
_entity.id
_entity.type
_entity.pdbx_description
1 polymer ?
#
loop_
_entity_poly.entity_id
_entity_poly.type
_entity_poly.pdbx_seq_one_letter_code
_entity_poly.pdbx_strand_id
1 'polypeptide(L)'
;MKYPYYKWSILSTLYLLLFLLCPVLQAQQPFNPPVRVWLTHWQSTPLYITSESVWQVTGAGVSCRIDAGETVKVECDAAQVTLHLRDKSLQAEEWNIEGDAPLSLSSAQGKPERSYR
;
A
#
# COMPACT_ATOMS: atom_id res chain seq x y z
N MET A 1 25.94 35.35 -50.15
CA MET A 1 26.20 34.51 -48.96
C MET A 1 24.87 34.20 -48.30
N LYS A 2 24.33 32.99 -48.48
CA LYS A 2 23.04 32.55 -47.92
C LYS A 2 23.34 31.77 -46.63
N TYR A 3 22.95 32.31 -45.48
CA TYR A 3 23.18 31.72 -44.16
C TYR A 3 22.35 30.43 -43.99
N PRO A 4 22.94 29.22 -44.04
CA PRO A 4 22.18 27.97 -43.90
C PRO A 4 21.88 27.63 -42.43
N TYR A 5 22.41 28.40 -41.47
CA TYR A 5 22.34 28.13 -40.04
C TYR A 5 21.03 28.55 -39.37
N TYR A 6 20.21 29.40 -40.00
CA TYR A 6 19.03 29.99 -39.37
C TYR A 6 17.88 29.00 -39.13
N LYS A 7 17.76 27.97 -39.97
CA LYS A 7 16.68 26.97 -39.85
C LYS A 7 16.84 26.06 -38.63
N TRP A 8 18.08 25.78 -38.24
CA TRP A 8 18.39 24.88 -37.13
C TRP A 8 18.24 25.56 -35.77
N SER A 9 18.59 26.85 -35.67
CA SER A 9 18.43 27.61 -34.44
C SER A 9 16.96 27.81 -34.06
N ILE A 10 16.07 28.01 -35.04
CA ILE A 10 14.63 28.17 -34.79
C ILE A 10 14.00 26.85 -34.34
N LEU A 11 14.40 25.73 -34.93
CA LEU A 11 13.88 24.42 -34.53
C LEU A 11 14.31 24.08 -33.09
N SER A 12 15.56 24.40 -32.74
CA SER A 12 16.13 24.18 -31.41
C SER A 12 15.43 25.05 -30.36
N THR A 13 15.22 26.34 -30.63
CA THR A 13 14.51 27.22 -29.69
C THR A 13 13.05 26.83 -29.53
N LEU A 14 12.38 26.36 -30.59
CA LEU A 14 11.00 25.87 -30.50
C LEU A 14 10.90 24.59 -29.65
N TYR A 15 11.85 23.67 -29.78
CA TYR A 15 11.93 22.45 -28.96
C TYR A 15 12.18 22.78 -27.49
N LEU A 16 13.06 23.74 -27.23
CA LEU A 16 13.42 24.17 -25.87
C LEU A 16 12.25 24.91 -25.19
N LEU A 17 11.51 25.71 -25.96
CA LEU A 17 10.29 26.37 -25.49
C LEU A 17 9.18 25.36 -25.18
N LEU A 18 9.01 24.34 -26.02
CA LEU A 18 8.08 23.22 -25.77
C LEU A 18 8.45 22.41 -24.53
N PHE A 19 9.75 22.23 -24.26
CA PHE A 19 10.21 21.55 -23.05
C PHE A 19 9.97 22.38 -21.78
N LEU A 20 10.15 23.71 -21.87
CA LEU A 20 9.89 24.65 -20.77
C LEU A 20 8.39 24.89 -20.53
N LEU A 21 7.56 24.76 -21.57
CA LEU A 21 6.10 24.94 -21.51
C LEU A 21 5.34 23.62 -21.36
N CYS A 22 6.03 22.49 -21.24
CA CYS A 22 5.42 21.21 -20.88
C CYS A 22 5.48 21.08 -19.35
N PRO A 23 4.41 21.42 -18.61
CA PRO A 23 4.20 20.87 -17.28
C PRO A 23 3.78 19.41 -17.46
N VAL A 24 4.66 18.59 -18.04
CA VAL A 24 4.43 17.15 -18.11
C VAL A 24 4.78 16.61 -16.73
N LEU A 25 3.78 16.71 -15.85
CA LEU A 25 3.14 15.52 -15.29
C LEU A 25 4.10 14.43 -14.83
N GLN A 26 5.21 14.79 -14.19
CA GLN A 26 5.63 14.05 -13.02
C GLN A 26 4.69 14.47 -11.88
N ALA A 27 3.43 14.06 -12.00
CA ALA A 27 2.72 13.60 -10.83
C ALA A 27 3.63 12.51 -10.29
N GLN A 28 4.46 12.87 -9.32
CA GLN A 28 5.19 11.91 -8.51
C GLN A 28 4.11 10.93 -8.08
N GLN A 29 4.11 9.73 -8.67
CA GLN A 29 3.35 8.63 -8.10
C GLN A 29 3.79 8.62 -6.63
N PRO A 30 2.86 8.75 -5.67
CA PRO A 30 3.24 8.61 -4.28
C PRO A 30 3.97 7.27 -4.21
N PHE A 31 5.26 7.33 -3.85
CA PHE A 31 6.06 6.14 -3.64
C PHE A 31 5.47 5.50 -2.40
N ASN A 32 4.46 4.66 -2.60
CA ASN A 32 3.85 3.83 -1.58
C ASN A 32 4.59 2.50 -1.64
N PRO A 33 5.69 2.34 -0.88
CA PRO A 33 6.38 1.06 -0.84
C PRO A 33 5.42 -0.01 -0.31
N PRO A 34 5.53 -1.25 -0.78
CA PRO A 34 4.78 -2.35 -0.22
C PRO A 34 5.13 -2.50 1.27
N VAL A 35 4.13 -2.40 2.12
CA VAL A 35 4.22 -2.65 3.56
C VAL A 35 3.90 -4.13 3.78
N ARG A 36 4.82 -4.82 4.47
CA ARG A 36 4.61 -6.21 4.89
C ARG A 36 4.43 -6.28 6.39
N VAL A 37 3.32 -6.85 6.85
CA VAL A 37 3.05 -7.10 8.28
C VAL A 37 2.94 -8.60 8.50
N TRP A 38 3.61 -9.07 9.56
CA TRP A 38 3.61 -10.49 9.95
C TRP A 38 2.74 -10.65 11.19
N LEU A 39 1.67 -11.43 11.07
CA LEU A 39 0.81 -11.74 12.19
C LEU A 39 1.20 -13.12 12.73
N THR A 40 1.88 -13.11 13.88
CA THR A 40 2.26 -14.31 14.61
C THR A 40 1.44 -14.43 15.90
N HIS A 41 1.46 -15.62 16.51
CA HIS A 41 0.66 -16.10 17.64
C HIS A 41 0.77 -15.31 18.97
N TRP A 42 1.24 -14.06 18.96
CA TRP A 42 1.82 -13.46 20.17
C TRP A 42 0.90 -12.58 21.01
N GLN A 43 -0.34 -12.29 20.61
CA GLN A 43 -1.21 -11.42 21.42
C GLN A 43 -2.67 -11.83 21.43
N SER A 44 -3.22 -12.05 22.64
CA SER A 44 -4.66 -12.27 22.88
C SER A 44 -5.54 -11.03 22.62
N THR A 45 -4.98 -9.97 22.04
CA THR A 45 -5.69 -8.71 21.82
C THR A 45 -6.03 -8.58 20.35
N PRO A 46 -7.32 -8.40 20.01
CA PRO A 46 -7.72 -8.23 18.63
C PRO A 46 -7.12 -6.96 18.01
N LEU A 47 -6.69 -7.08 16.75
CA LEU A 47 -6.18 -5.98 15.93
C LEU A 47 -7.16 -5.67 14.81
N TYR A 48 -7.33 -4.38 14.52
CA TYR A 48 -8.05 -3.90 13.35
C TYR A 48 -7.06 -3.32 12.36
N ILE A 49 -7.17 -3.76 11.11
CA ILE A 49 -6.28 -3.36 10.03
C ILE A 49 -7.12 -2.73 8.93
N THR A 50 -6.74 -1.54 8.51
CA THR A 50 -7.38 -0.79 7.43
C THR A 50 -6.31 -0.21 6.53
N SER A 51 -6.50 -0.29 5.21
CA SER A 51 -5.64 0.37 4.23
C SER A 51 -6.44 1.37 3.42
N GLU A 52 -5.81 2.46 3.00
CA GLU A 52 -6.37 3.38 2.00
C GLU A 52 -6.23 2.85 0.56
N SER A 53 -5.48 1.76 0.37
CA SER A 53 -5.23 1.10 -0.91
C SER A 53 -5.75 -0.34 -0.88
N VAL A 54 -5.86 -0.96 -2.05
CA VAL A 54 -6.13 -2.40 -2.16
C VAL A 54 -4.93 -3.17 -1.61
N TRP A 55 -5.21 -4.24 -0.86
CA TRP A 55 -4.18 -5.04 -0.21
C TRP A 55 -4.57 -6.52 -0.18
N GLN A 56 -3.64 -7.36 0.24
CA GLN A 56 -3.77 -8.81 0.19
C GLN A 56 -3.31 -9.45 1.49
N VAL A 57 -4.00 -10.52 1.87
CA VAL A 57 -3.68 -11.31 3.06
C VAL A 57 -3.52 -12.77 2.66
N THR A 58 -2.41 -13.39 3.08
CA THR A 58 -2.01 -14.74 2.64
C THR A 58 -1.65 -15.60 3.85
N GLY A 59 -2.22 -16.80 3.94
CA GLY A 59 -2.06 -17.73 5.07
C GLY A 59 -2.82 -19.03 4.86
N ALA A 60 -2.33 -20.13 5.42
CA ALA A 60 -2.90 -21.49 5.27
C ALA A 60 -3.18 -21.91 3.80
N GLY A 61 -2.34 -21.47 2.84
CA GLY A 61 -2.52 -21.75 1.42
C GLY A 61 -3.68 -20.99 0.76
N VAL A 62 -4.35 -20.11 1.50
CA VAL A 62 -5.40 -19.21 1.01
C VAL A 62 -4.82 -17.81 0.84
N SER A 63 -5.28 -17.12 -0.19
CA SER A 63 -4.99 -15.71 -0.37
C SER A 63 -6.27 -14.93 -0.64
N CYS A 64 -6.42 -13.80 0.03
CA CYS A 64 -7.60 -12.96 -0.03
C CYS A 64 -7.23 -11.53 -0.36
N ARG A 65 -7.90 -10.96 -1.37
CA ARG A 65 -7.80 -9.54 -1.72
C ARG A 65 -8.81 -8.76 -0.91
N ILE A 66 -8.36 -7.65 -0.34
CA ILE A 66 -9.13 -6.74 0.51
C ILE A 66 -9.19 -5.38 -0.17
N ASP A 67 -10.39 -4.81 -0.28
CA ASP A 67 -10.57 -3.53 -0.95
C ASP A 67 -10.11 -2.36 -0.06
N ALA A 68 -9.83 -1.22 -0.71
CA ALA A 68 -9.47 0.00 -0.02
C ALA A 68 -10.58 0.42 0.96
N GLY A 69 -10.19 0.79 2.18
CA GLY A 69 -11.09 1.18 3.26
C GLY A 69 -11.76 0.02 4.00
N GLU A 70 -11.58 -1.23 3.55
CA GLU A 70 -12.10 -2.38 4.30
C GLU A 70 -11.29 -2.62 5.57
N THR A 71 -12.01 -2.91 6.65
CA THR A 71 -11.43 -3.22 7.96
C THR A 71 -11.39 -4.73 8.17
N VAL A 72 -10.21 -5.26 8.46
CA VAL A 72 -10.01 -6.67 8.84
C VAL A 72 -9.79 -6.74 10.35
N LYS A 73 -10.58 -7.56 11.04
CA LYS A 73 -10.36 -7.87 12.45
C LYS A 73 -9.54 -9.15 12.57
N VAL A 74 -8.39 -9.05 13.20
CA VAL A 74 -7.47 -10.15 13.49
C VAL A 74 -7.66 -10.54 14.95
N GLU A 75 -7.95 -11.80 15.20
CA GLU A 75 -7.98 -12.39 16.54
C GLU A 75 -6.93 -13.49 16.62
N CYS A 76 -6.06 -13.46 17.63
CA CYS A 76 -5.14 -14.55 17.91
C CYS A 76 -5.57 -15.26 19.19
N ASP A 77 -5.90 -16.54 19.09
CA ASP A 77 -6.26 -17.41 20.22
C ASP A 77 -5.33 -18.61 20.28
N ALA A 78 -4.63 -18.78 21.41
CA ALA A 78 -3.66 -19.83 21.70
C ALA A 78 -2.61 -20.10 20.59
N ALA A 79 -2.99 -20.87 19.55
CA ALA A 79 -2.15 -21.29 18.44
C ALA A 79 -2.70 -20.91 17.06
N GLN A 80 -3.82 -20.16 17.01
CA GLN A 80 -4.55 -19.88 15.78
C GLN A 80 -4.79 -18.38 15.60
N VAL A 81 -4.56 -17.90 14.39
CA VAL A 81 -4.90 -16.55 13.95
C VAL A 81 -6.14 -16.62 13.07
N THR A 82 -7.20 -15.96 13.52
CA THR A 82 -8.47 -15.83 12.81
C THR A 82 -8.61 -14.44 12.23
N LEU A 83 -8.82 -14.36 10.92
CA LEU A 83 -9.17 -13.14 10.20
C LEU A 83 -10.67 -13.09 9.96
N HIS A 84 -11.32 -12.06 10.45
CA HIS A 84 -12.73 -11.79 10.18
C HIS A 84 -12.83 -10.73 9.07
N LEU A 85 -13.40 -11.18 7.95
CA LEU A 85 -13.59 -10.44 6.71
C LEU A 85 -15.09 -10.32 6.44
N ARG A 86 -15.72 -9.22 6.90
CA ARG A 86 -17.18 -9.02 6.82
C ARG A 86 -17.95 -10.24 7.33
N ASP A 87 -18.37 -11.13 6.43
CA ASP A 87 -19.23 -12.29 6.67
C ASP A 87 -18.45 -13.61 6.75
N LYS A 88 -17.13 -13.57 6.58
CA LYS A 88 -16.25 -14.74 6.52
C LYS A 88 -15.20 -14.70 7.63
N SER A 89 -14.88 -15.86 8.15
CA SER A 89 -13.75 -16.04 9.06
C SER A 89 -12.77 -17.03 8.43
N LEU A 90 -11.50 -16.62 8.30
CA LEU A 90 -10.42 -17.45 7.79
C LEU A 90 -9.44 -17.75 8.92
N GLN A 91 -8.94 -18.97 8.99
CA GLN A 91 -8.08 -19.43 10.06
C GLN A 91 -6.74 -19.91 9.51
N ALA A 92 -5.64 -19.48 10.14
CA ALA A 92 -4.29 -19.98 9.87
C ALA A 92 -3.42 -19.85 11.12
N GLU A 93 -2.29 -20.55 11.17
CA GLU A 93 -1.29 -20.37 12.23
C GLU A 93 -0.54 -19.03 12.09
N GLU A 94 -0.33 -18.59 10.85
CA GLU A 94 0.39 -17.37 10.51
C GLU A 94 -0.26 -16.69 9.29
N TRP A 95 -0.24 -15.36 9.27
CA TRP A 95 -0.69 -14.55 8.14
C TRP A 95 0.36 -13.52 7.73
N ASN A 96 0.52 -13.40 6.41
CA ASN A 96 1.30 -12.36 5.77
C ASN A 96 0.37 -11.36 5.13
N ILE A 97 0.55 -10.09 5.50
CA ILE A 97 -0.19 -8.97 4.93
C ILE A 97 0.74 -8.22 4.01
N GLU A 98 0.30 -7.99 2.77
CA GLU A 98 1.01 -7.21 1.77
C GLU A 98 0.07 -6.14 1.23
N GLY A 99 0.46 -4.87 1.31
CA GLY A 99 -0.35 -3.78 0.80
C GLY A 99 0.46 -2.51 0.59
N ASP A 100 -0.08 -1.60 -0.21
CA ASP A 100 0.51 -0.28 -0.43
C ASP A 100 0.20 0.63 0.76
N ALA A 101 1.17 1.44 1.17
CA ALA A 101 0.96 2.46 2.20
C ALA A 101 -0.16 3.46 1.80
N PRO A 102 -0.87 4.09 2.76
CA PRO A 102 -0.79 3.88 4.20
C PRO A 102 -1.62 2.68 4.69
N LEU A 103 -0.99 1.87 5.54
CA LEU A 103 -1.65 0.80 6.31
C LEU A 103 -1.79 1.26 7.76
N SER A 104 -3.02 1.30 8.26
CA SER A 104 -3.33 1.67 9.64
C SER A 104 -3.61 0.43 10.48
N LEU A 105 -2.91 0.32 11.61
CA LEU A 105 -3.07 -0.74 12.60
C LEU A 105 -3.59 -0.13 13.89
N SER A 106 -4.70 -0.67 14.41
CA SER A 106 -5.26 -0.22 15.67
C SER A 106 -5.66 -1.40 16.55
N SER A 107 -5.45 -1.26 17.86
CA SER A 107 -5.90 -2.23 18.84
C SER A 107 -7.38 -2.02 19.16
N ALA A 108 -8.14 -3.10 19.28
CA ALA A 108 -9.53 -3.05 19.75
C ALA A 108 -9.68 -2.41 21.14
N GLN A 109 -8.62 -2.43 21.96
CA GLN A 109 -8.61 -1.89 23.32
C GLN A 109 -8.22 -0.40 23.38
N GLY A 110 -8.00 0.25 22.22
CA GLY A 110 -7.77 1.70 22.14
C GLY A 110 -6.48 2.18 22.82
N LYS A 111 -5.53 1.29 23.14
CA LYS A 111 -4.24 1.67 23.74
C LYS A 111 -3.19 1.88 22.64
N PRO A 112 -2.65 3.11 22.47
CA PRO A 112 -1.68 3.43 21.43
C PRO A 112 -0.28 2.86 21.71
N GLU A 113 0.01 2.45 22.94
CA GLU A 113 1.30 1.92 23.37
C GLU A 113 1.41 0.41 23.13
N ARG A 114 1.45 -0.04 21.88
CA ARG A 114 1.91 -1.41 21.57
C ARG A 114 2.72 -1.43 20.29
N SER A 115 3.88 -2.06 20.37
CA SER A 115 4.81 -2.22 19.26
C SER A 115 4.17 -3.11 18.19
N TYR A 116 4.03 -2.58 16.97
CA TYR A 116 3.69 -3.35 15.77
C TYR A 116 4.99 -3.62 15.01
N ARG A 117 5.29 -4.89 14.75
CA ARG A 117 6.36 -5.30 13.84
C ARG A 117 5.86 -6.46 13.00
#